data_AF-A0A534G9M9-F1
#
_entry.id   AF-A0A534G9M9-F1
#
_cell.length_a   1.000
_cell.length_b   1.000
_cell.length_c   1.000
_cell.angle_alpha   90.00
_cell.angle_beta   90.00
_cell.angle_gamma   90.00
#
_symmetry.space_group_name_H-M   'P 1'
#
loop_
_entity.id
_entity.type
_entity.pdbx_description
1 polymer ?
#
loop_
_entity_poly.entity_id
_entity_poly.type
_entity_poly.pdbx_seq_one_letter_code
_entity_poly.pdbx_strand_id
1 'polypeptide(L)'
;MTSVARRVVDRQILHLLKMWLEAPVDETDDQGRTRRTTRSRDSKRGIPQGAPISPLLSNLYMRRLVLGWKRLGFERRFGARIVSYADDLVICCRYQAEEALAALRRVATRIGLTVNEDKTHVCRLPQGRFDFLGYSFERCYSEKTGRSYLGSRPSKKSIQRMVAAISAQTELGSGNGAMERLLGHRQPKGPATDQPTSCGYRATSRLYQK
;
A
#
# COMPACT_ATOMS: atom_id res chain seq x y z
N MET A 1 -3.19 -13.29 -18.09
CA MET A 1 -2.94 -14.72 -17.76
C MET A 1 -1.51 -15.19 -17.93
N THR A 2 -0.74 -14.71 -18.91
CA THR A 2 0.68 -15.09 -19.17
C THR A 2 1.55 -15.08 -17.91
N SER A 3 1.22 -14.16 -17.03
CA SER A 3 1.87 -13.97 -15.75
C SER A 3 1.79 -15.19 -14.81
N VAL A 4 0.61 -15.82 -14.71
CA VAL A 4 0.35 -16.99 -13.85
C VAL A 4 0.77 -18.28 -14.57
N ALA A 5 0.51 -18.37 -15.88
CA ALA A 5 0.81 -19.53 -16.72
C ALA A 5 2.31 -19.90 -16.79
N ARG A 6 3.22 -18.98 -16.43
CA ARG A 6 4.65 -19.28 -16.28
C ARG A 6 4.99 -20.17 -15.09
N ARG A 7 4.09 -20.26 -14.10
CA ARG A 7 4.30 -21.05 -12.87
C ARG A 7 3.33 -22.21 -12.74
N VAL A 8 2.12 -22.05 -13.26
CA VAL A 8 1.09 -23.08 -13.24
C VAL A 8 0.90 -23.57 -14.67
N VAL A 9 1.18 -24.85 -14.91
CA VAL A 9 1.06 -25.50 -16.22
C VAL A 9 -0.35 -26.07 -16.44
N ASP A 10 -1.08 -26.33 -15.35
CA ASP A 10 -2.41 -26.91 -15.37
C ASP A 10 -3.42 -26.02 -16.11
N ARG A 11 -3.94 -26.55 -17.23
CA ARG A 11 -4.89 -25.84 -18.09
C ARG A 11 -6.27 -25.66 -17.44
N GLN A 12 -6.72 -26.60 -16.60
CA GLN A 12 -8.02 -26.54 -15.94
C GLN A 12 -8.01 -25.44 -14.88
N ILE A 13 -6.95 -25.36 -14.07
CA ILE A 13 -6.79 -24.29 -13.10
C ILE A 13 -6.71 -22.94 -13.80
N LEU A 14 -5.91 -22.83 -14.87
CA LEU A 14 -5.82 -21.58 -15.64
C LEU A 14 -7.17 -21.17 -16.25
N HIS A 15 -7.99 -22.13 -16.66
CA HIS A 15 -9.34 -21.87 -17.14
C HIS A 15 -10.27 -21.38 -16.01
N LEU A 16 -10.25 -22.02 -14.84
CA LEU A 16 -11.02 -21.58 -13.67
C LEU A 16 -10.65 -20.16 -13.25
N LEU A 17 -9.36 -19.86 -13.18
CA LEU A 17 -8.86 -18.52 -12.88
C LEU A 17 -9.34 -17.48 -13.90
N LYS A 18 -9.48 -17.88 -15.18
CA LYS A 18 -10.00 -17.00 -16.22
C LYS A 18 -11.47 -16.72 -16.01
N MET A 19 -12.26 -17.74 -15.68
CA MET A 19 -13.68 -17.58 -15.35
C MET A 19 -13.88 -16.65 -14.14
N TRP A 20 -13.05 -16.76 -13.10
CA TRP A 20 -13.12 -15.86 -11.94
C TRP A 20 -12.76 -14.42 -12.25
N LEU A 21 -11.87 -14.18 -13.21
CA LEU A 21 -11.54 -12.82 -13.67
C LEU A 21 -12.63 -12.23 -14.57
N GLU A 22 -13.32 -13.08 -15.35
CA GLU A 22 -14.39 -12.66 -16.27
C GLU A 22 -15.79 -12.66 -15.64
N ALA A 23 -15.87 -13.00 -14.34
CA ALA A 23 -17.13 -13.10 -13.62
C ALA A 23 -17.86 -11.75 -13.59
N PRO A 24 -19.17 -11.71 -13.92
CA PRO A 24 -19.97 -10.50 -13.82
C PRO A 24 -20.13 -10.08 -12.36
N VAL A 25 -20.09 -8.77 -12.12
CA VAL A 25 -20.28 -8.17 -10.78
C VAL A 25 -21.61 -7.44 -10.79
N ASP A 26 -22.46 -7.80 -9.84
CA ASP A 26 -23.71 -7.08 -9.59
C ASP A 26 -23.40 -5.88 -8.68
N GLU A 27 -23.44 -4.68 -9.24
CA GLU A 27 -23.26 -3.42 -8.50
C GLU A 27 -24.64 -2.88 -8.13
N THR A 28 -24.90 -2.70 -6.84
CA THR A 28 -26.11 -2.01 -6.36
C THR A 28 -25.81 -0.52 -6.32
N ASP A 29 -26.54 0.27 -7.12
CA ASP A 29 -26.44 1.73 -7.10
C ASP A 29 -26.97 2.31 -5.77
N ASP A 30 -26.64 3.56 -5.45
CA ASP A 30 -27.09 4.27 -4.24
C ASP A 30 -28.63 4.38 -4.14
N GLN A 31 -29.33 4.11 -5.26
CA GLN A 31 -30.79 4.04 -5.38
C GLN A 31 -31.39 2.63 -5.22
N GLY A 32 -30.59 1.64 -4.81
CA GLY A 32 -31.05 0.26 -4.59
C GLY A 32 -31.31 -0.55 -5.87
N ARG A 33 -30.88 -0.06 -7.04
CA ARG A 33 -31.01 -0.77 -8.31
C ARG A 33 -29.79 -1.66 -8.54
N THR A 34 -30.02 -2.95 -8.77
CA THR A 34 -28.95 -3.92 -9.06
C THR A 34 -28.60 -3.87 -10.54
N ARG A 35 -27.39 -3.41 -10.87
CA ARG A 35 -26.87 -3.42 -12.25
C ARG A 35 -25.79 -4.48 -12.37
N ARG A 36 -26.08 -5.53 -13.16
CA ARG A 36 -25.08 -6.53 -13.54
C ARG A 36 -24.08 -5.91 -14.53
N THR A 37 -22.85 -5.69 -14.08
CA THR A 37 -21.77 -5.15 -14.91
C THR A 37 -20.78 -6.24 -15.29
N THR A 38 -20.47 -6.34 -16.58
CA THR A 38 -19.39 -7.20 -17.12
C THR A 38 -18.12 -6.40 -17.38
N ARG A 39 -17.93 -5.27 -16.69
CA ARG A 39 -16.87 -4.31 -16.99
C ARG A 39 -15.48 -4.94 -17.03
N SER A 40 -15.21 -5.92 -16.15
CA SER A 40 -13.93 -6.65 -16.14
C SER A 40 -13.74 -7.53 -17.39
N ARG A 41 -14.80 -8.18 -17.87
CA ARG A 41 -14.81 -8.97 -19.11
C ARG A 41 -14.67 -8.08 -20.35
N ASP A 42 -15.39 -6.96 -20.39
CA ASP A 42 -15.42 -6.06 -21.56
C ASP A 42 -14.12 -5.26 -21.69
N SER A 43 -13.56 -4.82 -20.56
CA SER A 43 -12.27 -4.13 -20.54
C SER A 43 -11.07 -5.07 -20.55
N LYS A 44 -11.28 -6.39 -20.37
CA LYS A 44 -10.24 -7.42 -20.14
C LYS A 44 -9.24 -7.02 -19.05
N ARG A 45 -9.71 -6.27 -18.06
CA ARG A 45 -8.92 -5.44 -17.15
C ARG A 45 -9.58 -5.40 -15.76
N GLY A 46 -8.74 -5.32 -14.74
CA GLY A 46 -9.17 -5.36 -13.34
C GLY A 46 -9.56 -6.77 -12.86
N ILE A 47 -9.56 -6.93 -11.54
CA ILE A 47 -10.11 -8.11 -10.85
C ILE A 47 -11.42 -7.65 -10.22
N PRO A 48 -12.54 -8.38 -10.36
CA PRO A 48 -13.80 -8.01 -9.73
C PRO A 48 -13.59 -7.79 -8.22
N GLN A 49 -14.08 -6.64 -7.73
CA GLN A 49 -13.84 -6.21 -6.35
C GLN A 49 -14.57 -7.16 -5.40
N GLY A 50 -13.82 -7.87 -4.56
CA GLY A 50 -14.38 -8.92 -3.68
C GLY A 50 -14.05 -10.35 -4.12
N ALA A 51 -13.37 -10.56 -5.25
CA ALA A 51 -12.84 -11.89 -5.58
C ALA A 51 -11.82 -12.35 -4.53
N PRO A 52 -11.98 -13.53 -3.90
CA PRO A 52 -11.07 -14.05 -2.88
C PRO A 52 -9.63 -14.19 -3.35
N ILE A 53 -9.43 -14.36 -4.67
CA ILE A 53 -8.10 -14.52 -5.26
C ILE A 53 -7.38 -13.21 -5.54
N SER A 54 -8.08 -12.08 -5.47
CA SER A 54 -7.50 -10.76 -5.76
C SER A 54 -6.22 -10.46 -4.98
N PRO A 55 -6.10 -10.77 -3.66
CA PRO A 55 -4.88 -10.47 -2.91
C PRO A 55 -3.68 -11.29 -3.40
N LEU A 56 -3.92 -12.55 -3.79
CA LEU A 56 -2.89 -13.46 -4.28
C LEU A 56 -2.35 -13.02 -5.64
N LEU A 57 -3.25 -12.62 -6.56
CA LEU A 57 -2.86 -12.11 -7.86
C LEU A 57 -2.08 -10.79 -7.73
N SER A 58 -2.55 -9.84 -6.92
CA SER A 58 -1.84 -8.58 -6.65
C SER A 58 -0.41 -8.83 -6.14
N ASN A 59 -0.24 -9.73 -5.18
CA ASN A 59 1.09 -10.12 -4.67
C ASN A 59 1.99 -10.73 -5.75
N LEU A 60 1.44 -11.54 -6.65
CA LEU A 60 2.19 -12.10 -7.77
C LEU A 60 2.71 -11.02 -8.72
N TYR A 61 1.91 -9.98 -8.99
CA TYR A 61 2.33 -8.84 -9.82
C TYR A 61 3.37 -7.98 -9.11
N MET A 62 3.19 -7.69 -7.82
CA MET A 62 4.17 -6.94 -7.04
C MET A 62 5.52 -7.64 -6.96
N ARG A 63 5.53 -8.96 -6.74
CA ARG A 63 6.77 -9.75 -6.74
C ARG A 63 7.52 -9.61 -8.06
N ARG A 64 6.77 -9.53 -9.17
CA ARG A 64 7.32 -9.35 -10.52
C ARG A 64 7.99 -7.99 -10.68
N LEU A 65 7.34 -6.94 -10.19
CA LEU A 65 7.89 -5.58 -10.19
C LEU A 65 9.20 -5.53 -9.38
N VAL A 66 9.19 -6.06 -8.15
CA VAL A 66 10.38 -6.08 -7.28
C VAL A 66 11.52 -6.85 -7.93
N LEU A 67 11.24 -8.01 -8.54
CA LEU A 67 12.27 -8.76 -9.26
C LEU A 67 12.79 -8.02 -10.50
N GLY A 68 11.91 -7.37 -11.26
CA GLY A 68 12.30 -6.54 -12.40
C GLY A 68 13.22 -5.40 -11.98
N TRP A 69 12.88 -4.73 -10.87
CA TRP A 69 13.70 -3.68 -10.27
C TRP A 69 15.10 -4.17 -9.90
N LYS A 70 15.19 -5.32 -9.23
CA LYS A 70 16.47 -5.93 -8.84
C LYS A 70 17.31 -6.35 -10.04
N ARG A 71 16.70 -7.00 -11.03
CA ARG A 71 17.38 -7.47 -12.26
C ARG A 71 17.95 -6.31 -13.09
N LEU A 72 17.27 -5.17 -13.12
CA LEU A 72 17.74 -3.96 -13.80
C LEU A 72 18.82 -3.19 -13.01
N GLY A 73 19.20 -3.67 -11.83
CA GLY A 73 20.27 -3.07 -11.01
C GLY A 73 19.88 -1.75 -10.34
N PHE A 74 18.60 -1.37 -10.36
CA PHE A 74 18.13 -0.10 -9.78
C PHE A 74 18.33 -0.03 -8.26
N GLU A 75 18.32 -1.18 -7.57
CA GLU A 75 18.63 -1.26 -6.14
C GLU A 75 20.02 -0.69 -5.83
N ARG A 76 21.04 -1.08 -6.61
CA ARG A 76 22.41 -0.59 -6.43
C ARG A 76 22.57 0.83 -6.98
N ARG A 77 22.02 1.11 -8.16
CA ARG A 77 22.15 2.41 -8.83
C ARG A 77 21.64 3.58 -7.99
N PHE A 78 20.51 3.40 -7.29
CA PHE A 78 19.88 4.46 -6.51
C PHE A 78 20.11 4.29 -4.99
N GLY A 79 20.85 3.26 -4.57
CA GLY A 79 20.92 2.85 -3.17
C GLY A 79 19.52 2.60 -2.59
N ALA A 80 18.66 1.97 -3.38
CA ALA A 80 17.24 1.89 -3.11
C ALA A 80 16.86 0.65 -2.28
N ARG A 81 15.85 0.76 -1.43
CA ARG A 81 15.21 -0.34 -0.71
C ARG A 81 13.71 -0.26 -0.91
N ILE A 82 13.13 -1.36 -1.39
CA ILE A 82 11.70 -1.45 -1.66
C ILE A 82 11.00 -2.14 -0.49
N VAL A 83 9.93 -1.52 0.00
CA VAL A 83 8.98 -2.10 0.94
C VAL A 83 7.63 -2.21 0.22
N SER A 84 7.11 -3.42 0.08
CA SER A 84 5.81 -3.68 -0.57
C SER A 84 4.83 -4.29 0.42
N TYR A 85 3.60 -3.80 0.44
CA TYR A 85 2.50 -4.39 1.19
C TYR A 85 1.24 -4.41 0.32
N ALA A 86 0.76 -5.60 -0.05
CA ALA A 86 -0.34 -5.76 -1.00
C ALA A 86 -0.09 -4.94 -2.29
N ASP A 87 -0.95 -3.97 -2.61
CA ASP A 87 -0.84 -3.04 -3.76
C ASP A 87 -0.08 -1.73 -3.43
N ASP A 88 0.23 -1.49 -2.16
CA ASP A 88 0.97 -0.33 -1.69
C ASP A 88 2.49 -0.58 -1.71
N LEU A 89 3.22 0.30 -2.38
CA LEU A 89 4.67 0.21 -2.54
C LEU A 89 5.34 1.47 -2.03
N VAL A 90 6.49 1.29 -1.38
CA VAL A 90 7.36 2.40 -1.05
C VAL A 90 8.81 2.10 -1.36
N ILE A 91 9.47 3.05 -2.03
CA ILE A 91 10.87 2.95 -2.42
C ILE A 91 11.66 4.00 -1.64
N CYS A 92 12.51 3.56 -0.71
CA CYS A 92 13.53 4.42 -0.12
C CYS A 92 14.72 4.47 -1.06
N CYS A 93 15.18 5.64 -1.49
CA CYS A 93 16.41 5.84 -2.26
C CYS A 93 17.37 6.73 -1.47
N ARG A 94 18.67 6.55 -1.69
CA ARG A 94 19.70 7.49 -1.17
C ARG A 94 19.98 8.62 -2.15
N TYR A 95 19.83 8.35 -3.44
CA TYR A 95 20.16 9.29 -4.53
C TYR A 95 19.06 9.26 -5.60
N GLN A 96 18.92 10.36 -6.35
CA GLN A 96 18.16 10.40 -7.61
C GLN A 96 16.72 9.84 -7.51
N ALA A 97 15.92 10.45 -6.62
CA ALA A 97 14.58 9.95 -6.31
C ALA A 97 13.59 10.12 -7.47
N GLU A 98 13.71 11.20 -8.24
CA GLU A 98 12.91 11.44 -9.44
C GLU A 98 13.21 10.41 -10.53
N GLU A 99 14.49 10.10 -10.75
CA GLU A 99 14.93 9.09 -11.71
C GLU A 99 14.52 7.68 -11.27
N ALA A 100 14.53 7.41 -9.97
CA ALA A 100 14.01 6.18 -9.40
C ALA A 100 12.50 6.05 -9.63
N LEU A 101 11.73 7.13 -9.47
CA LEU A 101 10.30 7.16 -9.80
C LEU A 101 10.05 6.94 -11.29
N ALA A 102 10.84 7.58 -12.17
CA ALA A 102 10.76 7.35 -13.61
C ALA A 102 11.14 5.91 -13.99
N ALA A 103 12.14 5.31 -13.33
CA ALA A 103 12.47 3.90 -13.48
C ALA A 103 11.33 2.98 -13.04
N LEU A 104 10.67 3.30 -11.93
CA LEU A 104 9.51 2.56 -11.44
C LEU A 104 8.37 2.60 -12.46
N ARG A 105 8.05 3.78 -13.01
CA ARG A 105 7.06 3.95 -14.07
C ARG A 105 7.35 3.03 -15.26
N ARG A 106 8.60 3.01 -15.74
CA ARG A 106 9.03 2.13 -16.85
C ARG A 106 8.83 0.65 -16.54
N VAL A 107 9.19 0.21 -15.33
CA VAL A 107 9.00 -1.19 -14.92
C VAL A 107 7.52 -1.53 -14.81
N ALA A 108 6.72 -0.65 -14.20
CA ALA A 108 5.28 -0.81 -14.04
C ALA A 108 4.57 -0.93 -15.40
N THR A 109 4.87 -0.02 -16.34
CA THR A 109 4.30 -0.08 -17.71
C THR A 109 4.66 -1.38 -18.42
N ARG A 110 5.90 -1.87 -18.28
CA ARG A 110 6.32 -3.13 -18.89
C ARG A 110 5.58 -4.35 -18.36
N ILE A 111 5.13 -4.33 -17.10
CA ILE A 111 4.32 -5.41 -16.52
C ILE A 111 2.80 -5.18 -16.67
N GLY A 112 2.40 -4.09 -17.35
CA GLY A 112 1.00 -3.74 -17.59
C GLY A 112 0.28 -3.11 -16.39
N LEU A 113 1.02 -2.53 -15.45
CA LEU A 113 0.46 -1.77 -14.33
C LEU A 113 0.57 -0.26 -14.59
N THR A 114 -0.34 0.50 -13.97
CA THR A 114 -0.32 1.96 -14.00
C THR A 114 -0.12 2.50 -12.59
N VAL A 115 0.80 3.45 -12.46
CA VAL A 115 1.04 4.16 -11.20
C VAL A 115 -0.10 5.15 -10.99
N ASN A 116 -0.64 5.22 -9.77
CA ASN A 116 -1.59 6.26 -9.42
C ASN A 116 -0.81 7.55 -9.12
N GLU A 117 -0.77 8.47 -10.08
CA GLU A 117 -0.01 9.71 -9.97
C GLU A 117 -0.52 10.61 -8.84
N ASP A 118 -1.83 10.65 -8.59
CA ASP A 118 -2.41 11.47 -7.50
C ASP A 118 -1.93 11.05 -6.11
N LYS A 119 -1.68 9.75 -5.93
CA LYS A 119 -1.17 9.18 -4.67
C LYS A 119 0.36 9.13 -4.64
N THR A 120 1.01 9.27 -5.78
CA THR A 120 2.45 9.06 -5.92
C THR A 120 3.20 10.37 -5.84
N HIS A 121 4.06 10.49 -4.84
CA HIS A 121 4.86 11.69 -4.64
C HIS A 121 6.25 11.33 -4.12
N VAL A 122 7.21 12.21 -4.41
CA VAL A 122 8.57 12.15 -3.88
C VAL A 122 8.63 13.01 -2.61
N CYS A 123 9.17 12.45 -1.54
CA CYS A 123 9.35 13.12 -0.26
C CYS A 123 10.80 12.95 0.23
N ARG A 124 11.36 14.01 0.83
CA ARG A 124 12.72 14.01 1.41
C ARG A 124 12.61 13.96 2.93
N LEU A 125 13.18 12.94 3.57
CA LEU A 125 13.26 12.87 5.03
C LEU A 125 14.59 13.43 5.52
N PRO A 126 14.62 14.14 6.67
CA PRO A 126 13.51 14.35 7.63
C PRO A 126 12.66 15.61 7.38
N GLN A 127 12.85 16.35 6.28
CA GLN A 127 12.15 17.62 6.04
C GLN A 127 10.66 17.46 5.71
N GLY A 128 10.28 16.34 5.10
CA GLY A 128 8.90 16.01 4.78
C GLY A 128 8.30 14.93 5.68
N ARG A 129 7.07 14.56 5.35
CA ARG A 129 6.34 13.43 5.94
C ARG A 129 5.79 12.54 4.85
N PHE A 130 5.60 11.26 5.13
CA PHE A 130 4.84 10.37 4.24
C PHE A 130 3.94 9.43 5.05
N ASP A 131 2.79 9.09 4.48
CA ASP A 131 1.83 8.16 5.08
C ASP A 131 2.00 6.76 4.45
N PHE A 132 2.06 5.73 5.29
CA PHE A 132 2.10 4.33 4.86
C PHE A 132 1.37 3.45 5.87
N LEU A 133 0.40 2.66 5.39
CA LEU A 133 -0.38 1.70 6.19
C LEU A 133 -1.03 2.32 7.45
N GLY A 134 -1.47 3.57 7.36
CA GLY A 134 -2.10 4.26 8.50
C GLY A 134 -1.11 4.92 9.46
N TYR A 135 0.20 4.89 9.18
CA TYR A 135 1.22 5.60 9.94
C TYR A 135 1.87 6.71 9.11
N SER A 136 2.05 7.87 9.71
CA SER A 136 2.84 8.97 9.20
C SER A 136 4.27 8.86 9.73
N PHE A 137 5.25 8.87 8.84
CA PHE A 137 6.67 8.90 9.18
C PHE A 137 7.20 10.31 8.99
N GLU A 138 7.75 10.88 10.06
CA GLU A 138 8.17 12.28 10.12
C GLU A 138 9.27 12.50 11.17
N ARG A 139 9.84 13.71 11.18
CA ARG A 139 10.76 14.13 12.24
C ARG A 139 9.98 14.27 13.56
N CYS A 140 10.35 13.45 14.53
CA CYS A 140 9.86 13.52 15.90
C CYS A 140 10.93 14.15 16.80
N TYR A 141 10.49 14.68 17.94
CA TYR A 141 11.37 15.19 18.99
C TYR A 141 11.17 14.36 20.25
N SER A 142 12.26 14.06 20.93
CA SER A 142 12.23 13.36 22.22
C SER A 142 11.81 14.34 23.31
N GLU A 143 10.77 14.00 24.06
CA GLU A 143 10.29 14.82 25.19
C GLU A 143 11.34 14.93 26.31
N LYS A 144 12.22 13.93 26.46
CA LYS A 144 13.23 13.88 27.53
C LYS A 144 14.53 14.59 27.17
N THR A 145 14.95 14.52 25.90
CA THR A 145 16.29 14.97 25.47
C THR A 145 16.25 16.13 24.47
N GLY A 146 15.07 16.50 23.96
CA GLY A 146 14.92 17.51 22.91
C GLY A 146 15.52 17.09 21.55
N ARG A 147 16.19 15.94 21.47
CA ARG A 147 16.84 15.46 20.24
C ARG A 147 15.79 15.06 19.22
N SER A 148 16.05 15.43 17.97
CA SER A 148 15.21 15.01 16.86
C SER A 148 15.58 13.64 16.34
N TYR A 149 14.59 12.79 16.11
CA TYR A 149 14.76 11.46 15.54
C TYR A 149 13.69 11.20 14.47
N LEU A 150 13.90 10.24 13.58
CA LEU A 150 12.88 9.80 12.64
C LEU A 150 11.93 8.84 13.35
N GLY A 151 10.66 9.22 13.47
CA GLY A 151 9.66 8.41 14.16
C GLY A 151 8.43 8.14 13.29
N SER A 152 7.53 7.32 13.81
CA SER A 152 6.23 7.04 13.22
C SER A 152 5.11 7.44 14.18
N ARG A 153 4.08 8.10 13.68
CA ARG A 153 2.84 8.41 14.40
C ARG A 153 1.63 7.87 13.62
N PRO A 154 0.51 7.54 14.28
CA PRO A 154 -0.72 7.24 13.56
C PRO A 154 -1.12 8.42 12.65
N SER A 155 -1.55 8.13 11.43
CA SER A 155 -1.92 9.19 10.49
C SER A 155 -3.20 9.88 10.94
N LYS A 156 -3.37 11.16 10.57
CA LYS A 156 -4.58 11.94 10.90
C LYS A 156 -5.86 11.21 10.47
N LYS A 157 -5.83 10.59 9.29
CA LYS A 157 -6.95 9.77 8.77
C LYS A 157 -7.24 8.55 9.65
N SER A 158 -6.20 7.88 10.14
CA SER A 158 -6.37 6.73 11.04
C SER A 158 -6.96 7.15 12.39
N ILE A 159 -6.51 8.28 12.94
CA ILE A 159 -7.03 8.83 14.19
C ILE A 159 -8.50 9.23 14.01
N GLN A 160 -8.83 9.97 12.95
CA GLN A 160 -10.21 10.37 12.64
C GLN A 160 -11.15 9.17 12.50
N ARG A 161 -10.71 8.11 11.82
CA ARG A 161 -11.48 6.87 11.70
C ARG A 161 -11.70 6.18 13.04
N MET A 162 -10.65 6.14 13.88
CA MET A 162 -10.75 5.57 15.22
C MET A 162 -11.70 6.36 16.10
N VAL A 163 -11.60 7.69 16.10
CA VAL A 163 -12.50 8.58 16.84
C VAL A 163 -13.93 8.41 16.35
N ALA A 164 -14.17 8.43 15.04
CA ALA A 164 -15.50 8.22 14.47
C ALA A 164 -16.09 6.85 14.86
N ALA A 165 -15.27 5.79 14.87
CA ALA A 165 -15.69 4.48 15.32
C ALA A 165 -16.06 4.48 16.83
N ILE A 166 -15.28 5.14 17.67
CA ILE A 166 -15.56 5.28 19.10
C ILE A 166 -16.84 6.10 19.34
N SER A 167 -17.01 7.21 18.62
CA SER A 167 -18.22 8.04 18.70
C SER A 167 -19.46 7.24 18.33
N ALA A 168 -19.43 6.50 17.22
CA ALA A 168 -20.56 5.65 16.80
C ALA A 168 -20.91 4.58 17.85
N GLN A 169 -19.91 4.00 18.53
CA GLN A 169 -20.14 3.01 19.59
C GLN A 169 -20.63 3.64 20.90
N THR A 170 -20.18 4.85 21.20
CA THR A 170 -20.56 5.59 22.42
C THR A 170 -21.96 6.22 22.28
N GLU A 171 -22.33 6.69 21.10
CA GLU A 171 -23.69 7.19 20.81
C GLU A 171 -24.76 6.08 20.91
N LEU A 172 -24.38 4.83 20.64
CA LEU A 172 -25.20 3.63 20.87
C LEU A 172 -25.18 3.14 22.33
N GLY A 173 -24.32 3.69 23.17
CA GLY A 173 -24.01 3.23 24.52
C GLY A 173 -23.95 4.37 25.52
N SER A 174 -25.06 5.11 25.67
CA SER A 174 -25.27 6.01 26.81
C SER A 174 -25.47 5.17 28.09
N GLY A 175 -24.36 4.62 28.58
CA GLY A 175 -24.26 3.75 29.75
C GLY A 175 -22.79 3.62 30.14
N ASN A 176 -22.37 4.45 31.10
CA ASN A 176 -21.00 4.55 31.62
C ASN A 176 -20.38 3.17 31.91
N GLY A 177 -19.38 2.75 31.11
CA GLY A 177 -18.62 1.53 31.39
C GLY A 177 -17.55 1.11 30.37
N ALA A 178 -17.39 1.81 29.24
CA ALA A 178 -16.53 1.35 28.14
C ALA A 178 -15.18 2.11 27.99
N MET A 179 -14.87 3.08 28.85
CA MET A 179 -13.65 3.90 28.70
C MET A 179 -12.38 3.20 29.19
N GLU A 180 -12.48 2.26 30.12
CA GLU A 180 -11.31 1.66 30.78
C GLU A 180 -10.70 0.48 29.99
N ARG A 181 -11.44 -0.10 29.04
CA ARG A 181 -10.97 -1.25 28.24
C ARG A 181 -10.11 -0.87 27.02
N LEU A 182 -10.05 0.40 26.63
CA LEU A 182 -9.35 0.86 25.42
C LEU A 182 -7.92 1.36 25.65
N LEU A 183 -7.50 1.56 26.90
CA LEU A 183 -6.16 2.05 27.26
C LEU A 183 -5.19 0.94 27.70
N GLY A 184 -5.52 -0.33 27.44
CA GLY A 184 -4.63 -1.46 27.67
C GLY A 184 -3.59 -1.63 26.55
N HIS A 185 -2.32 -1.46 26.90
CA HIS A 185 -1.10 -1.76 26.11
C HIS A 185 -0.44 -0.59 25.34
N ARG A 186 -0.13 0.50 26.04
CA ARG A 186 1.12 1.26 25.76
C ARG A 186 2.30 0.53 26.40
N GLN A 187 2.95 -0.35 25.65
CA GLN A 187 4.34 -0.73 25.93
C GLN A 187 5.24 0.36 25.33
N PRO A 188 6.05 1.09 26.11
CA PRO A 188 7.07 1.97 25.55
C PRO A 188 8.10 1.10 24.86
N LYS A 189 8.20 1.17 23.52
CA LYS A 189 9.34 0.58 22.81
C LYS A 189 10.62 1.21 23.37
N GLY A 190 11.49 0.36 23.91
CA GLY A 190 12.78 0.73 24.49
C GLY A 190 13.70 1.47 23.50
N PRO A 191 14.82 2.02 24.00
CA PRO A 191 15.63 2.98 23.26
C PRO A 191 16.21 2.32 22.00
N ALA A 192 15.86 2.88 20.83
CA ALA A 192 16.55 2.55 19.59
C ALA A 192 17.99 3.07 19.70
N THR A 193 18.95 2.15 19.58
CA THR A 193 20.38 2.41 19.57
C THR A 193 20.73 3.42 18.48
N ASP A 194 21.43 4.48 18.87
CA ASP A 194 21.91 5.57 18.02
C ASP A 194 22.85 5.03 16.93
N GLN A 195 22.42 5.15 15.66
CA GLN A 195 23.32 5.28 14.52
C GLN A 195 22.74 6.35 13.57
N PRO A 196 23.50 7.40 13.23
CA PRO A 196 23.03 8.43 12.33
C PRO A 196 23.15 7.92 10.89
N THR A 197 22.16 7.17 10.41
CA THR A 197 22.04 6.94 8.96
C THR A 197 21.30 8.11 8.35
N SER A 198 22.07 9.05 7.82
CA SER A 198 21.61 10.13 6.98
C SER A 198 20.93 9.62 5.71
N CYS A 199 20.00 10.43 5.22
CA CYS A 199 19.43 10.43 3.87
C CYS A 199 18.52 9.25 3.49
N GLY A 200 17.21 9.46 3.66
CA GLY A 200 16.17 8.67 3.01
C GLY A 200 15.29 9.56 2.14
N TYR A 201 15.46 9.49 0.82
CA TYR A 201 14.47 9.98 -0.13
C TYR A 201 13.45 8.88 -0.37
N ARG A 202 12.18 9.21 -0.58
CA ARG A 202 11.14 8.19 -0.71
C ARG A 202 10.12 8.54 -1.78
N ALA A 203 9.82 7.58 -2.65
CA ALA A 203 8.67 7.59 -3.53
C ALA A 203 7.64 6.59 -2.99
N THR A 204 6.48 7.07 -2.53
CA THR A 204 5.32 6.21 -2.22
C THR A 204 4.51 6.06 -3.49
N SER A 205 4.28 4.85 -3.97
CA SER A 205 3.43 4.61 -5.14
C SER A 205 2.36 3.58 -4.79
N ARG A 206 1.09 3.93 -4.97
CA ARG A 206 0.02 2.92 -4.99
C ARG A 206 -0.16 2.46 -6.43
N LEU A 207 0.05 1.17 -6.68
CA LEU A 207 -0.04 0.58 -8.01
C LEU A 207 -1.41 -0.06 -8.18
N TYR A 208 -2.17 0.41 -9.17
CA TYR A 208 -3.39 -0.26 -9.56
C TYR A 208 -3.13 -1.13 -10.79
N GLN A 209 -3.69 -2.33 -10.74
CA GLN A 209 -3.91 -3.14 -11.93
C GLN A 209 -5.18 -2.59 -12.58
N LYS A 210 -5.04 -1.84 -13.69
CA LYS A 210 -6.20 -1.39 -14.46
C LYS A 210 -6.91 -2.59 -15.05
#